data_AF-A0A0K1PER6-F1
#
_entry.id   AF-A0A0K1PER6-F1
#
_cell.length_a   1.000
_cell.length_b   1.000
_cell.length_c   1.000
_cell.angle_alpha   90.00
_cell.angle_beta   90.00
_cell.angle_gamma   90.00
#
_symmetry.space_group_name_H-M   'P 1'
#
loop_
_entity.id
_entity.type
_entity.pdbx_description
1 polymer ?
#
loop_
_entity_poly.entity_id
_entity_poly.type
_entity_poly.pdbx_seq_one_letter_code
_entity_poly.pdbx_strand_id
1 'polypeptide(L)'
;MAAAGILLVPWAGQAKASTPVPLALEIDNGEGKPIDLAKGRTYYLDTLDIRAAIGAYADEGVDGLKFQGDFRNLDWRGVSKAEQEFVLLANADGTYTRRAFYRNAAWMNQNGFIMLDQVDARGRVTGEGAVLLTGDSGSRSITDAFFIRRMRAIQWTYDCPTATDCTGARSFEEEALVELRNATTLVGASQTFKLHPQTAAIRVTWSQNLLRPYFVPIRQIDKPAYAYGFQIGVQAITPARKDGTYAAGTDVSFRVTLRDGEGKALHAPGTLPSYMDTVLNEDPAGIRYYTAFFDPTTTYYRRKHRERMLMAQIIGPAQRIQPIRSILALEDFLQPGTQNPGQLPRDGVYSEVQTLPQGSDLFGGAFDPTAYGWTVPVSDIVTFHVPADAPAGTYFVTLKGRRVYMGEDIPATTNVQIQIGTPVVTQANLGVGNCQTCHTNGGELSKVLHGNTNVAACAGCHAPLSFELEGPIAVRLHFIHSRSGRLNTSVQNCSTCHTSVASIQRTSKAACLSCHTSYPAWHETQFGKIESMYVGGGAESFANCTTSCHTNHPGSRL
;
A
#
# COMPACT_ATOMS: atom_id res chain seq x y z
N MET A 1 -25.29 25.90 30.93
CA MET A 1 -24.26 24.84 30.98
C MET A 1 -24.74 23.73 30.06
N ALA A 2 -24.31 23.72 28.80
CA ALA A 2 -24.56 22.64 27.87
C ALA A 2 -23.25 21.86 27.76
N ALA A 3 -23.26 20.58 28.12
CA ALA A 3 -22.12 19.70 27.98
C ALA A 3 -21.73 19.67 26.49
N ALA A 4 -20.47 20.04 26.20
CA ALA A 4 -19.88 19.82 24.89
C ALA A 4 -19.99 18.32 24.60
N GLY A 5 -20.87 17.97 23.66
CA GLY A 5 -21.08 16.59 23.25
C GLY A 5 -19.74 16.02 22.78
N ILE A 6 -19.23 15.04 23.51
CA ILE A 6 -18.16 14.18 23.03
C ILE A 6 -18.70 13.56 21.75
N LEU A 7 -18.23 14.04 20.60
CA LEU A 7 -18.48 13.42 19.31
C LEU A 7 -17.66 12.13 19.29
N LEU A 8 -18.17 11.10 19.98
CA LEU A 8 -17.79 9.72 19.72
C LEU A 8 -18.22 9.46 18.29
N VAL A 9 -17.26 9.42 17.37
CA VAL A 9 -17.52 8.85 16.05
C VAL A 9 -17.97 7.41 16.29
N PRO A 10 -19.23 7.04 15.98
CA PRO A 10 -19.68 5.69 16.20
C PRO A 10 -18.79 4.76 15.39
N TRP A 11 -18.27 3.73 16.06
CA TRP A 11 -17.47 2.69 15.45
C TRP A 11 -18.22 2.09 14.27
N ALA A 12 -17.53 1.88 13.14
CA ALA A 12 -18.08 1.13 12.02
C ALA A 12 -18.64 -0.21 12.54
N GLY A 13 -19.81 -0.61 12.03
CA GLY A 13 -20.61 -1.70 12.60
C GLY A 13 -19.79 -2.97 12.88
N GLN A 14 -20.03 -3.57 14.05
CA GLN A 14 -19.38 -4.79 14.51
C GLN A 14 -19.47 -5.89 13.43
N ALA A 15 -18.33 -6.51 13.13
CA ALA A 15 -18.31 -7.69 12.29
C ALA A 15 -19.04 -8.81 13.04
N LYS A 16 -20.17 -9.28 12.50
CA LYS A 16 -20.90 -10.39 13.14
C LYS A 16 -20.05 -11.65 13.10
N ALA A 17 -20.11 -12.44 14.16
CA ALA A 17 -19.47 -13.74 14.22
C ALA A 17 -19.93 -14.72 13.10
N SER A 18 -20.95 -14.43 12.28
CA SER A 18 -21.32 -15.28 11.13
C SER A 18 -20.65 -14.89 9.81
N THR A 19 -19.92 -13.76 9.74
CA THR A 19 -19.30 -13.29 8.48
C THR A 19 -18.11 -14.18 8.08
N PRO A 20 -18.04 -14.63 6.81
CA PRO A 20 -16.86 -15.31 6.27
C PRO A 20 -15.60 -14.44 6.39
N VAL A 21 -14.48 -15.06 6.77
CA VAL A 21 -13.21 -14.36 7.00
C VAL A 21 -12.39 -14.32 5.71
N PRO A 22 -11.86 -13.15 5.29
CA PRO A 22 -10.95 -13.04 4.16
C PRO A 22 -9.61 -13.70 4.48
N LEU A 23 -9.32 -14.81 3.83
CA LEU A 23 -8.08 -15.56 3.97
C LEU A 23 -6.98 -14.96 3.09
N ALA A 24 -5.82 -14.72 3.69
CA ALA A 24 -4.57 -14.37 3.04
C ALA A 24 -3.60 -15.56 3.13
N LEU A 25 -3.16 -16.05 1.97
CA LEU A 25 -2.20 -17.15 1.85
C LEU A 25 -0.89 -16.64 1.26
N GLU A 26 0.22 -17.14 1.81
CA GLU A 26 1.57 -16.84 1.34
C GLU A 26 2.34 -18.15 1.11
N ILE A 27 3.01 -18.21 -0.03
CA ILE A 27 3.88 -19.31 -0.44
C ILE A 27 5.20 -18.67 -0.89
N ASP A 28 6.30 -19.04 -0.25
CA ASP A 28 7.64 -18.57 -0.61
C ASP A 28 8.51 -19.80 -0.92
N ASN A 29 9.15 -19.82 -2.09
CA ASN A 29 10.07 -20.89 -2.51
C ASN A 29 9.47 -22.30 -2.34
N GLY A 30 8.18 -22.43 -2.66
CA GLY A 30 7.47 -23.71 -2.69
C GLY A 30 6.86 -24.10 -1.36
N GLU A 31 7.17 -23.34 -0.30
CA GLU A 31 6.72 -23.59 1.05
C GLU A 31 5.60 -22.62 1.42
N GLY A 32 4.44 -23.18 1.79
CA GLY A 32 3.34 -22.38 2.33
C GLY A 32 3.66 -21.90 3.74
N LYS A 33 3.49 -20.61 4.01
CA LYS A 33 3.67 -20.05 5.36
C LYS A 33 2.59 -20.60 6.28
N PRO A 34 2.95 -21.19 7.44
CA PRO A 34 1.96 -21.67 8.40
C PRO A 34 1.03 -20.55 8.85
N ILE A 35 -0.25 -20.88 9.01
CA ILE A 35 -1.27 -19.95 9.50
C ILE A 35 -2.12 -20.59 10.59
N ASP A 36 -2.50 -19.75 11.55
CA ASP A 36 -3.53 -20.10 12.52
C ASP A 36 -4.90 -19.75 11.95
N LEU A 37 -5.88 -20.63 12.10
CA LEU A 37 -7.27 -20.37 11.74
C LEU A 37 -8.18 -20.72 12.91
N ALA A 38 -9.21 -19.91 13.16
CA ALA A 38 -10.17 -20.23 14.20
C ALA A 38 -11.04 -21.42 13.75
N LYS A 39 -11.22 -22.38 14.66
CA LYS A 39 -11.91 -23.64 14.34
C LYS A 39 -13.37 -23.42 13.97
N GLY A 40 -13.84 -24.18 12.98
CA GLY A 40 -15.24 -24.21 12.56
C GLY A 40 -15.75 -22.93 11.88
N ARG A 41 -14.86 -21.98 11.58
CA ARG A 41 -15.16 -20.75 10.86
C ARG A 41 -15.32 -21.00 9.36
N THR A 42 -15.94 -20.02 8.69
CA THR A 42 -16.08 -19.97 7.24
C THR A 42 -15.09 -18.96 6.68
N TYR A 43 -14.44 -19.30 5.57
CA TYR A 43 -13.38 -18.53 4.93
C TYR A 43 -13.66 -18.39 3.43
N TYR A 44 -13.06 -17.38 2.80
CA TYR A 44 -12.86 -17.29 1.36
C TYR A 44 -11.45 -16.77 1.08
N LEU A 45 -10.85 -17.11 -0.06
CA LEU A 45 -9.53 -16.59 -0.42
C LEU A 45 -9.65 -15.14 -0.87
N ASP A 46 -9.12 -14.20 -0.10
CA ASP A 46 -9.05 -12.79 -0.48
C ASP A 46 -7.71 -12.44 -1.14
N THR A 47 -6.64 -13.00 -0.61
CA THR A 47 -5.27 -12.64 -0.98
C THR A 47 -4.41 -13.90 -1.15
N LEU A 48 -3.66 -13.96 -2.25
CA LEU A 48 -2.66 -15.01 -2.49
C LEU A 48 -1.34 -14.40 -2.98
N ASP A 49 -0.27 -14.70 -2.26
CA ASP A 49 1.12 -14.49 -2.67
C ASP A 49 1.81 -15.81 -2.97
N ILE A 50 2.36 -15.95 -4.18
CA ILE A 50 3.33 -16.99 -4.51
C ILE A 50 4.60 -16.28 -4.99
N ARG A 51 5.70 -16.52 -4.29
CA ARG A 51 7.03 -15.98 -4.62
C ARG A 51 8.01 -17.13 -4.78
N ALA A 52 8.90 -17.01 -5.76
CA ALA A 52 10.17 -17.75 -5.77
C ALA A 52 11.32 -16.77 -5.97
N ALA A 53 12.44 -17.00 -5.29
CA ALA A 53 13.66 -16.23 -5.41
C ALA A 53 14.86 -17.19 -5.52
N ILE A 54 15.77 -16.89 -6.46
CA ILE A 54 17.01 -17.64 -6.65
C ILE A 54 18.19 -16.67 -6.75
N GLY A 55 19.35 -17.07 -6.26
CA GLY A 55 20.58 -16.32 -6.49
C GLY A 55 21.08 -16.51 -7.92
N ALA A 56 21.69 -15.46 -8.47
CA ALA A 56 22.37 -15.48 -9.77
C ALA A 56 23.80 -14.93 -9.64
N TYR A 57 24.67 -15.33 -10.57
CA TYR A 57 26.09 -14.94 -10.58
C TYR A 57 26.41 -13.80 -11.54
N ALA A 58 25.43 -13.39 -12.35
CA ALA A 58 25.54 -12.34 -13.34
C ALA A 58 24.20 -11.63 -13.55
N ASP A 59 24.24 -10.48 -14.21
CA ASP A 59 23.05 -9.77 -14.71
C ASP A 59 22.49 -10.50 -15.94
N GLU A 60 21.75 -11.59 -15.71
CA GLU A 60 21.10 -12.38 -16.76
C GLU A 60 19.59 -12.10 -16.86
N GLY A 61 19.10 -11.16 -16.06
CA GLY A 61 17.70 -10.78 -15.99
C GLY A 61 16.88 -11.75 -15.15
N VAL A 62 16.14 -12.65 -15.81
CA VAL A 62 15.26 -13.62 -15.13
C VAL A 62 15.37 -14.99 -15.79
N ASP A 63 16.53 -15.25 -16.39
CA ASP A 63 16.76 -16.45 -17.20
C ASP A 63 17.00 -17.68 -16.31
N GLY A 64 17.60 -17.52 -15.12
CA GLY A 64 17.79 -18.60 -14.15
C GLY A 64 16.46 -19.21 -13.69
N LEU A 65 15.40 -18.40 -13.55
CA LEU A 65 14.05 -18.83 -13.16
C LEU A 65 13.39 -19.77 -14.18
N LYS A 66 13.93 -19.88 -15.41
CA LYS A 66 13.52 -20.88 -16.41
C LYS A 66 14.03 -22.28 -16.08
N PHE A 67 15.04 -22.39 -15.21
CA PHE A 67 15.73 -23.65 -14.93
C PHE A 67 15.70 -24.01 -13.42
N GLN A 68 15.48 -23.03 -12.54
CA GLN A 68 15.55 -23.19 -11.09
C GLN A 68 14.30 -22.70 -10.35
N GLY A 69 14.16 -23.09 -9.09
CA GLY A 69 13.02 -22.73 -8.24
C GLY A 69 11.69 -23.37 -8.67
N ASP A 70 10.59 -22.80 -8.19
CA ASP A 70 9.23 -23.31 -8.44
C ASP A 70 8.66 -22.94 -9.79
N PHE A 71 9.23 -21.90 -10.42
CA PHE A 71 8.74 -21.33 -11.67
C PHE A 71 9.46 -21.92 -12.90
N ARG A 72 10.41 -22.85 -12.71
CA ARG A 72 11.22 -23.46 -13.79
C ARG A 72 10.44 -24.18 -14.89
N ASN A 73 9.24 -24.66 -14.59
CA ASN A 73 8.40 -25.38 -15.57
C ASN A 73 7.32 -24.50 -16.20
N LEU A 74 7.30 -23.20 -15.89
CA LEU A 74 6.32 -22.29 -16.46
C LEU A 74 6.72 -21.86 -17.88
N ASP A 75 5.74 -21.40 -18.65
CA ASP A 75 5.97 -20.91 -20.01
C ASP A 75 6.52 -19.48 -20.00
N TRP A 76 7.84 -19.36 -20.05
CA TRP A 76 8.58 -18.10 -20.05
C TRP A 76 8.68 -17.42 -21.43
N ARG A 77 8.05 -17.95 -22.48
CA ARG A 77 8.06 -17.33 -23.81
C ARG A 77 7.46 -15.93 -23.75
N GLY A 78 8.10 -14.99 -24.44
CA GLY A 78 7.67 -13.59 -24.50
C GLY A 78 8.15 -12.71 -23.33
N VAL A 79 8.87 -13.29 -22.35
CA VAL A 79 9.42 -12.48 -21.25
C VAL A 79 10.33 -11.38 -21.77
N SER A 80 10.14 -10.15 -21.29
CA SER A 80 10.97 -9.01 -21.64
C SER A 80 11.07 -8.02 -20.49
N LYS A 81 12.20 -7.29 -20.44
CA LYS A 81 12.37 -6.18 -19.50
C LYS A 81 11.35 -5.09 -19.84
N ALA A 82 10.49 -4.76 -18.89
CA ALA A 82 9.51 -3.71 -19.01
C ALA A 82 10.08 -2.36 -18.55
N GLU A 83 10.62 -2.30 -17.34
CA GLU A 83 11.08 -1.07 -16.70
C GLU A 83 12.22 -1.39 -15.71
N GLN A 84 12.87 -0.36 -15.17
CA GLN A 84 13.85 -0.49 -14.09
C GLN A 84 13.86 0.75 -13.20
N GLU A 85 14.34 0.61 -11.98
CA GLU A 85 14.48 1.69 -11.01
C GLU A 85 15.66 1.41 -10.08
N PHE A 86 16.33 2.45 -9.59
CA PHE A 86 17.29 2.32 -8.51
C PHE A 86 16.62 2.63 -7.18
N VAL A 87 16.97 1.89 -6.13
CA VAL A 87 16.60 2.26 -4.77
C VAL A 87 17.41 3.50 -4.40
N LEU A 88 16.72 4.60 -4.09
CA LEU A 88 17.35 5.91 -3.85
C LEU A 88 18.20 5.93 -2.58
N LEU A 89 17.83 5.11 -1.59
CA LEU A 89 18.58 4.93 -0.37
C LEU A 89 19.73 3.95 -0.58
N ALA A 90 20.92 4.33 -0.12
CA ALA A 90 22.03 3.41 -0.04
C ALA A 90 21.75 2.28 0.95
N ASN A 91 22.31 1.11 0.67
CA ASN A 91 22.40 -0.01 1.58
C ASN A 91 23.30 0.34 2.76
N ALA A 92 23.25 -0.46 3.83
CA ALA A 92 24.06 -0.24 5.03
C ALA A 92 25.58 -0.26 4.77
N ASP A 93 26.02 -0.89 3.69
CA ASP A 93 27.43 -0.92 3.25
C ASP A 93 27.81 0.24 2.31
N GLY A 94 26.89 1.19 2.06
CA GLY A 94 27.09 2.34 1.19
C GLY A 94 26.87 2.07 -0.30
N THR A 95 26.54 0.82 -0.68
CA THR A 95 26.20 0.48 -2.07
C THR A 95 24.74 0.77 -2.39
N TYR A 96 24.32 0.54 -3.63
CA TYR A 96 22.95 0.73 -4.09
C TYR A 96 22.36 -0.56 -4.66
N THR A 97 21.04 -0.59 -4.78
CA THR A 97 20.31 -1.69 -5.40
C THR A 97 19.53 -1.21 -6.61
N ARG A 98 19.67 -1.92 -7.73
CA ARG A 98 18.83 -1.75 -8.92
C ARG A 98 17.81 -2.88 -8.99
N ARG A 99 16.58 -2.53 -9.35
CA ARG A 99 15.49 -3.47 -9.62
C ARG A 99 15.04 -3.33 -11.07
N ALA A 100 15.18 -4.38 -11.86
CA ALA A 100 14.69 -4.45 -13.24
C ALA A 100 13.47 -5.38 -13.32
N PHE A 101 12.37 -4.88 -13.88
CA PHE A 101 11.09 -5.58 -13.88
C PHE A 101 10.84 -6.25 -15.23
N TYR A 102 10.42 -7.51 -15.20
CA TYR A 102 10.16 -8.33 -16.36
C TYR A 102 8.69 -8.72 -16.43
N ARG A 103 8.13 -8.67 -17.64
CA ARG A 103 6.73 -8.95 -17.95
C ARG A 103 6.61 -9.82 -19.19
N ASN A 104 5.38 -10.14 -19.56
CA ASN A 104 4.99 -10.74 -20.84
C ASN A 104 5.35 -12.20 -21.05
N ALA A 105 5.90 -12.89 -20.04
CA ALA A 105 5.94 -14.34 -20.07
C ALA A 105 4.51 -14.90 -20.24
N ALA A 106 4.34 -15.97 -21.01
CA ALA A 106 3.03 -16.53 -21.31
C ALA A 106 2.24 -16.87 -20.03
N TRP A 107 2.90 -17.46 -19.02
CA TRP A 107 2.27 -17.75 -17.72
C TRP A 107 1.75 -16.49 -17.00
N MET A 108 2.35 -15.32 -17.22
CA MET A 108 1.93 -14.05 -16.62
C MET A 108 0.65 -13.49 -17.25
N ASN A 109 0.35 -13.85 -18.50
CA ASN A 109 -0.73 -13.24 -19.28
C ASN A 109 -1.95 -14.14 -19.46
N GLN A 110 -1.76 -15.45 -19.40
CA GLN A 110 -2.83 -16.41 -19.64
C GLN A 110 -3.91 -16.38 -18.56
N ASN A 111 -5.12 -16.75 -18.98
CA ASN A 111 -6.20 -17.15 -18.07
C ASN A 111 -5.75 -18.33 -17.21
N GLY A 112 -6.27 -18.39 -16.00
CA GLY A 112 -5.93 -19.47 -15.07
C GLY A 112 -6.91 -19.58 -13.92
N PHE A 113 -6.63 -20.51 -13.03
CA PHE A 113 -7.39 -20.71 -11.81
C PHE A 113 -6.47 -21.10 -10.64
N ILE A 114 -6.97 -20.83 -9.44
CA ILE A 114 -6.46 -21.34 -8.17
C ILE A 114 -7.52 -22.28 -7.60
N MET A 115 -7.14 -23.51 -7.30
CA MET A 115 -7.96 -24.45 -6.56
C MET A 115 -7.44 -24.59 -5.14
N LEU A 116 -8.35 -24.54 -4.18
CA LEU A 116 -8.08 -24.74 -2.77
C LEU A 116 -8.74 -26.03 -2.30
N ASP A 117 -7.98 -26.95 -1.73
CA ASP A 117 -8.52 -28.11 -1.04
C ASP A 117 -8.14 -28.09 0.44
N GLN A 118 -9.07 -28.44 1.30
CA GLN A 118 -8.78 -28.70 2.71
C GLN A 118 -8.24 -30.12 2.85
N VAL A 119 -7.05 -30.29 3.41
CA VAL A 119 -6.42 -31.63 3.55
C VAL A 119 -5.99 -31.94 4.97
N ASP A 120 -6.01 -33.22 5.34
CA ASP A 120 -5.44 -33.72 6.60
C ASP A 120 -3.90 -33.81 6.53
N ALA A 121 -3.28 -34.24 7.62
CA ALA A 121 -1.82 -34.42 7.71
C ALA A 121 -1.26 -35.49 6.73
N ARG A 122 -2.12 -36.29 6.09
CA ARG A 122 -1.74 -37.27 5.07
C ARG A 122 -2.03 -36.77 3.65
N GLY A 123 -2.49 -35.52 3.49
CA GLY A 123 -2.84 -34.93 2.21
C GLY A 123 -4.19 -35.38 1.65
N ARG A 124 -5.04 -36.07 2.44
CA ARG A 124 -6.37 -36.50 2.01
C ARG A 124 -7.35 -35.34 2.16
N VAL A 125 -8.21 -35.16 1.16
CA VAL A 125 -9.25 -34.11 1.20
C VAL A 125 -10.19 -34.37 2.37
N THR A 126 -10.47 -33.33 3.14
CA THR A 126 -11.26 -33.37 4.38
C THR A 126 -12.58 -32.61 4.30
N GLY A 127 -12.72 -31.72 3.33
CA GLY A 127 -13.92 -30.90 3.18
C GLY A 127 -13.95 -30.17 1.84
N GLU A 128 -15.00 -29.36 1.65
CA GLU A 128 -15.18 -28.55 0.44
C GLU A 128 -14.06 -27.53 0.26
N GLY A 129 -13.77 -27.25 -1.00
CA GLY A 129 -12.74 -26.33 -1.45
C GLY A 129 -13.30 -25.11 -2.17
N ALA A 130 -12.45 -24.42 -2.93
CA ALA A 130 -12.84 -23.34 -3.83
C ALA A 130 -12.07 -23.42 -5.16
N VAL A 131 -12.66 -22.92 -6.25
CA VAL A 131 -12.01 -22.84 -7.56
C VAL A 131 -12.19 -21.43 -8.12
N LEU A 132 -11.11 -20.66 -8.07
CA LEU A 132 -11.12 -19.22 -8.26
C LEU A 132 -10.44 -18.88 -9.59
N LEU A 133 -11.19 -18.32 -10.52
CA LEU A 133 -10.65 -17.88 -11.81
C LEU A 133 -9.79 -16.63 -11.63
N THR A 134 -8.54 -16.68 -12.09
CA THR A 134 -7.62 -15.54 -11.96
C THR A 134 -7.83 -14.49 -13.06
N GLY A 135 -8.47 -14.87 -14.16
CA GLY A 135 -8.63 -14.03 -15.36
C GLY A 135 -7.31 -13.83 -16.13
N ASP A 136 -7.39 -13.02 -17.19
CA ASP A 136 -6.25 -12.64 -18.04
C ASP A 136 -5.64 -11.30 -17.60
N SER A 137 -4.50 -10.91 -18.20
CA SER A 137 -3.80 -9.68 -17.85
C SER A 137 -4.33 -8.42 -18.55
N GLY A 138 -5.05 -8.56 -19.66
CA GLY A 138 -5.47 -7.48 -20.56
C GLY A 138 -6.91 -7.02 -20.39
N SER A 139 -7.73 -7.74 -19.63
CA SER A 139 -9.09 -7.31 -19.29
C SER A 139 -9.56 -7.91 -17.96
N ARG A 140 -10.63 -7.33 -17.40
CA ARG A 140 -11.33 -7.91 -16.25
C ARG A 140 -12.69 -8.43 -16.70
N SER A 141 -12.94 -9.72 -16.47
CA SER A 141 -14.26 -10.35 -16.61
C SER A 141 -15.06 -10.29 -15.32
N ILE A 142 -16.38 -10.37 -15.43
CA ILE A 142 -17.31 -10.53 -14.30
C ILE A 142 -17.08 -11.85 -13.54
N THR A 143 -16.47 -12.85 -14.21
CA THR A 143 -16.16 -14.16 -13.65
C THR A 143 -14.84 -14.20 -12.88
N ASP A 144 -14.06 -13.13 -12.93
CA ASP A 144 -12.75 -13.10 -12.28
C ASP A 144 -12.91 -12.98 -10.76
N ALA A 145 -12.24 -13.87 -10.04
CA ALA A 145 -12.33 -13.95 -8.60
C ALA A 145 -11.59 -12.80 -7.89
N PHE A 146 -10.66 -12.10 -8.57
CA PHE A 146 -9.81 -11.08 -7.95
C PHE A 146 -9.82 -9.76 -8.70
N PHE A 147 -9.96 -8.66 -7.95
CA PHE A 147 -9.85 -7.31 -8.49
C PHE A 147 -8.42 -7.00 -8.95
N ILE A 148 -7.42 -7.36 -8.13
CA ILE A 148 -6.01 -7.20 -8.48
C ILE A 148 -5.44 -8.55 -8.94
N ARG A 149 -4.83 -8.54 -10.12
CA ARG A 149 -4.07 -9.65 -10.70
C ARG A 149 -2.74 -9.12 -11.19
N ARG A 150 -1.63 -9.57 -10.61
CA ARG A 150 -0.29 -9.10 -10.94
C ARG A 150 0.67 -10.29 -10.95
N MET A 151 1.24 -10.58 -12.11
CA MET A 151 2.19 -11.68 -12.34
C MET A 151 3.39 -11.13 -13.08
N ARG A 152 4.60 -11.38 -12.58
CA ARG A 152 5.83 -10.68 -13.01
C ARG A 152 7.09 -11.35 -12.50
N ALA A 153 8.23 -10.87 -12.99
CA ALA A 153 9.53 -11.21 -12.44
C ALA A 153 10.40 -9.96 -12.24
N ILE A 154 11.43 -10.07 -11.41
CA ILE A 154 12.32 -8.98 -11.03
C ILE A 154 13.76 -9.52 -11.01
N GLN A 155 14.68 -8.80 -11.64
CA GLN A 155 16.11 -8.93 -11.35
C GLN A 155 16.46 -7.88 -10.30
N TRP A 156 16.97 -8.34 -9.18
CA TRP A 156 17.69 -7.52 -8.22
C TRP A 156 19.17 -7.56 -8.54
N THR A 157 19.78 -6.38 -8.57
CA THR A 157 21.23 -6.21 -8.68
C THR A 157 21.66 -5.43 -7.45
N TYR A 158 22.44 -6.09 -6.59
CA TYR A 158 22.98 -5.51 -5.38
C TYR A 158 24.40 -4.98 -5.64
N ASP A 159 24.97 -4.33 -4.63
CA ASP A 159 26.35 -3.85 -4.62
C ASP A 159 26.67 -2.87 -5.76
N CYS A 160 25.66 -2.13 -6.25
CA CYS A 160 25.85 -1.12 -7.28
C CYS A 160 26.66 0.05 -6.70
N PRO A 161 27.72 0.54 -7.37
CA PRO A 161 28.56 1.61 -6.83
C PRO A 161 27.83 2.95 -6.69
N THR A 162 26.79 3.21 -7.49
CA THR A 162 26.00 4.45 -7.42
C THR A 162 24.51 4.18 -7.62
N ALA A 163 23.68 5.19 -7.33
CA ALA A 163 22.23 5.17 -7.58
C ALA A 163 21.85 5.19 -9.09
N THR A 164 22.82 5.09 -10.00
CA THR A 164 22.59 5.09 -11.46
C THR A 164 23.47 4.11 -12.24
N ASP A 165 24.42 3.43 -11.58
CA ASP A 165 25.37 2.52 -12.21
C ASP A 165 25.58 1.26 -11.36
N CYS A 166 25.50 0.10 -12.01
CA CYS A 166 25.76 -1.22 -11.43
C CYS A 166 26.98 -1.91 -12.07
N THR A 167 27.81 -1.17 -12.81
CA THR A 167 29.04 -1.71 -13.39
C THR A 167 29.93 -2.27 -12.28
N GLY A 168 30.25 -3.57 -12.38
CA GLY A 168 31.07 -4.28 -11.39
C GLY A 168 30.30 -4.97 -10.27
N ALA A 169 28.96 -4.86 -10.23
CA ALA A 169 28.11 -5.61 -9.30
C ALA A 169 28.32 -7.14 -9.45
N ARG A 170 28.26 -7.86 -8.32
CA ARG A 170 28.52 -9.31 -8.25
C ARG A 170 27.42 -10.12 -7.58
N SER A 171 26.44 -9.44 -6.99
CA SER A 171 25.36 -10.06 -6.23
C SER A 171 24.04 -9.80 -6.94
N PHE A 172 23.36 -10.88 -7.32
CA PHE A 172 22.13 -10.84 -8.11
C PHE A 172 21.10 -11.81 -7.51
N GLU A 173 19.84 -11.40 -7.49
CA GLU A 173 18.70 -12.26 -7.18
C GLU A 173 17.67 -12.15 -8.31
N GLU A 174 17.14 -13.28 -8.75
CA GLU A 174 15.97 -13.32 -9.64
C GLU A 174 14.74 -13.72 -8.83
N GLU A 175 13.65 -12.96 -9.00
CA GLU A 175 12.41 -13.17 -8.27
C GLU A 175 11.23 -13.31 -9.24
N ALA A 176 10.37 -14.32 -9.03
CA ALA A 176 9.08 -14.45 -9.70
C ALA A 176 7.93 -14.31 -8.71
N LEU A 177 6.84 -13.64 -9.12
CA LEU A 177 5.75 -13.24 -8.24
C LEU A 177 4.38 -13.47 -8.88
N VAL A 178 3.46 -14.04 -8.10
CA VAL A 178 2.02 -14.06 -8.33
C VAL A 178 1.34 -13.34 -7.18
N GLU A 179 0.65 -12.25 -7.49
CA GLU A 179 -0.11 -11.42 -6.54
C GLU A 179 -1.57 -11.34 -6.99
N LEU A 180 -2.45 -12.01 -6.24
CA LEU A 180 -3.91 -11.93 -6.38
C LEU A 180 -4.50 -11.28 -5.13
N ARG A 181 -5.33 -10.24 -5.28
CA ARG A 181 -5.92 -9.51 -4.13
C ARG A 181 -7.36 -9.14 -4.35
N ASN A 182 -8.03 -8.90 -3.23
CA ASN A 182 -9.36 -8.31 -3.15
C ASN A 182 -10.34 -9.17 -3.92
N ALA A 183 -10.79 -10.23 -3.26
CA ALA A 183 -11.74 -11.14 -3.84
C ALA A 183 -13.01 -10.39 -4.24
N THR A 184 -13.47 -10.63 -5.47
CA THR A 184 -14.65 -9.96 -5.98
C THR A 184 -15.89 -10.44 -5.25
N THR A 185 -16.81 -9.55 -4.93
CA THR A 185 -18.03 -9.92 -4.20
C THR A 185 -18.94 -10.86 -4.99
N LEU A 186 -18.83 -10.83 -6.32
CA LEU A 186 -19.66 -11.65 -7.22
C LEU A 186 -19.19 -13.10 -7.28
N VAL A 187 -17.87 -13.34 -7.25
CA VAL A 187 -17.28 -14.67 -7.47
C VAL A 187 -16.31 -15.06 -6.36
N GLY A 188 -15.28 -14.26 -6.10
CA GLY A 188 -14.24 -14.64 -5.16
C GLY A 188 -14.77 -14.79 -3.73
N ALA A 189 -15.41 -13.75 -3.19
CA ALA A 189 -15.90 -13.73 -1.82
C ALA A 189 -17.18 -14.55 -1.61
N SER A 190 -17.86 -14.95 -2.70
CA SER A 190 -19.02 -15.85 -2.64
C SER A 190 -18.61 -17.32 -2.61
N GLN A 191 -17.40 -17.66 -3.04
CA GLN A 191 -16.83 -19.00 -2.91
C GLN A 191 -16.24 -19.22 -1.51
N THR A 192 -17.12 -19.45 -0.55
CA THR A 192 -16.75 -19.70 0.84
C THR A 192 -16.63 -21.19 1.14
N PHE A 193 -15.76 -21.56 2.07
CA PHE A 193 -15.68 -22.92 2.62
C PHE A 193 -15.60 -22.89 4.14
N LYS A 194 -16.24 -23.86 4.80
CA LYS A 194 -16.16 -24.04 6.25
C LYS A 194 -14.98 -24.94 6.58
N LEU A 195 -14.15 -24.52 7.55
CA LEU A 195 -12.97 -25.27 7.95
C LEU A 195 -13.36 -26.59 8.63
N HIS A 196 -12.98 -27.72 8.04
CA HIS A 196 -13.24 -29.04 8.57
C HIS A 196 -12.35 -29.32 9.80
N PRO A 197 -12.83 -30.00 10.87
CA PRO A 197 -12.06 -30.21 12.10
C PRO A 197 -10.76 -31.03 11.94
N GLN A 198 -10.63 -31.78 10.85
CA GLN A 198 -9.43 -32.59 10.54
C GLN A 198 -8.46 -31.90 9.58
N THR A 199 -8.80 -30.71 9.07
CA THR A 199 -7.92 -29.95 8.17
C THR A 199 -6.64 -29.57 8.90
N ALA A 200 -5.51 -29.96 8.31
CA ALA A 200 -4.16 -29.64 8.77
C ALA A 200 -3.39 -28.77 7.78
N ALA A 201 -3.88 -28.63 6.54
CA ALA A 201 -3.33 -27.71 5.54
C ALA A 201 -4.38 -27.30 4.50
N ILE A 202 -4.17 -26.15 3.86
CA ILE A 202 -4.80 -25.83 2.56
C ILE A 202 -3.82 -26.26 1.47
N ARG A 203 -4.26 -27.15 0.59
CA ARG A 203 -3.57 -27.45 -0.65
C ARG A 203 -3.97 -26.42 -1.71
N VAL A 204 -3.00 -25.71 -2.24
CA VAL A 204 -3.16 -24.69 -3.29
C VAL A 204 -2.65 -25.24 -4.61
N THR A 205 -3.55 -25.46 -5.57
CA THR A 205 -3.19 -25.88 -6.93
C THR A 205 -3.38 -24.72 -7.89
N TRP A 206 -2.30 -24.33 -8.57
CA TRP A 206 -2.33 -23.27 -9.58
C TRP A 206 -2.33 -23.88 -10.98
N SER A 207 -3.22 -23.41 -11.86
CA SER A 207 -3.36 -23.95 -13.21
C SER A 207 -2.10 -23.86 -14.09
N GLN A 208 -1.19 -22.93 -13.79
CA GLN A 208 0.09 -22.82 -14.52
C GLN A 208 1.13 -23.81 -13.99
N ASN A 209 0.91 -24.43 -12.82
CA ASN A 209 1.83 -25.38 -12.19
C ASN A 209 1.09 -26.59 -11.57
N LEU A 210 0.22 -27.24 -12.36
CA LEU A 210 -0.71 -28.28 -11.87
C LEU A 210 -0.01 -29.47 -11.18
N LEU A 211 1.21 -29.79 -11.60
CA LEU A 211 1.95 -30.94 -11.09
C LEU A 211 2.62 -30.69 -9.73
N ARG A 212 2.61 -29.43 -9.24
CA ARG A 212 3.25 -29.02 -7.99
C ARG A 212 2.30 -28.20 -7.14
N PRO A 213 1.31 -28.85 -6.50
CA PRO A 213 0.49 -28.16 -5.53
C PRO A 213 1.35 -27.70 -4.34
N TYR A 214 1.01 -26.55 -3.79
CA TYR A 214 1.60 -26.03 -2.56
C TYR A 214 0.75 -26.44 -1.37
N PHE A 215 1.36 -26.58 -0.21
CA PHE A 215 0.66 -26.87 1.03
C PHE A 215 0.93 -25.75 2.03
N VAL A 216 -0.12 -25.08 2.49
CA VAL A 216 -0.08 -24.07 3.54
C VAL A 216 -0.53 -24.75 4.84
N PRO A 217 0.38 -24.99 5.80
CA PRO A 217 0.02 -25.63 7.07
C PRO A 217 -0.99 -24.79 7.85
N ILE A 218 -1.98 -25.45 8.45
CA ILE A 218 -2.99 -24.83 9.30
C ILE A 218 -2.89 -25.37 10.72
N ARG A 219 -2.89 -24.47 11.69
CA ARG A 219 -3.22 -24.79 13.07
C ARG A 219 -4.61 -24.24 13.41
N GLN A 220 -5.50 -25.12 13.90
CA GLN A 220 -6.85 -24.71 14.28
C GLN A 220 -6.90 -24.27 15.74
N ILE A 221 -7.39 -23.05 15.99
CA ILE A 221 -7.48 -22.45 17.32
C ILE A 221 -8.93 -22.49 17.80
N ASP A 222 -9.18 -23.15 18.93
CA ASP A 222 -10.51 -23.26 19.51
C ASP A 222 -11.02 -21.94 20.11
N LYS A 223 -10.13 -21.20 20.80
CA LYS A 223 -10.46 -19.95 21.50
C LYS A 223 -9.43 -18.86 21.20
N PRO A 224 -9.57 -18.16 20.07
CA PRO A 224 -8.72 -17.02 19.73
C PRO A 224 -8.72 -15.97 20.84
N ALA A 225 -7.57 -15.33 21.07
CA ALA A 225 -7.47 -14.24 22.05
C ALA A 225 -8.24 -12.98 21.59
N TYR A 226 -8.37 -12.77 20.29
CA TYR A 226 -9.06 -11.64 19.67
C TYR A 226 -10.00 -12.15 18.57
N ALA A 227 -11.04 -11.37 18.27
CA ALA A 227 -11.86 -11.62 17.09
C ALA A 227 -11.10 -11.23 15.81
N TYR A 228 -11.62 -11.67 14.66
CA TYR A 228 -11.24 -11.13 13.35
C TYR A 228 -11.74 -9.69 13.17
N GLY A 229 -11.28 -9.01 12.12
CA GLY A 229 -11.61 -7.62 11.82
C GLY A 229 -10.63 -6.63 12.46
N PHE A 230 -10.65 -5.38 11.98
CA PHE A 230 -9.75 -4.35 12.47
C PHE A 230 -10.45 -2.99 12.48
N GLN A 231 -10.41 -2.33 13.63
CA GLN A 231 -11.02 -1.03 13.84
C GLN A 231 -10.01 -0.06 14.43
N ILE A 232 -10.04 1.17 13.94
CA ILE A 232 -9.18 2.26 14.38
C ILE A 232 -10.07 3.36 14.95
N GLY A 233 -9.80 3.79 16.19
CA GLY A 233 -10.41 4.95 16.81
C GLY A 233 -9.41 6.10 16.89
N VAL A 234 -9.87 7.30 16.58
CA VAL A 234 -9.11 8.55 16.73
C VAL A 234 -9.98 9.54 17.50
N GLN A 235 -9.51 9.99 18.65
CA GLN A 235 -10.26 10.90 19.53
C GLN A 235 -9.41 12.12 19.86
N ALA A 236 -9.91 13.32 19.58
CA ALA A 236 -9.26 14.53 20.05
C ALA A 236 -9.29 14.60 21.58
N ILE A 237 -8.14 14.82 22.20
CA ILE A 237 -8.00 14.96 23.66
C ILE A 237 -7.67 16.40 24.08
N THR A 238 -7.13 17.22 23.16
CA THR A 238 -7.07 18.67 23.37
C THR A 238 -8.49 19.25 23.26
N PRO A 239 -9.00 19.96 24.28
CA PRO A 239 -10.31 20.58 24.21
C PRO A 239 -10.36 21.67 23.14
N ALA A 240 -11.42 21.65 22.32
CA ALA A 240 -11.72 22.78 21.44
C ALA A 240 -12.17 24.00 22.26
N ARG A 241 -12.16 25.18 21.63
CA ARG A 241 -12.78 26.40 22.17
C ARG A 241 -14.29 26.20 22.35
N LYS A 242 -14.94 27.13 23.05
CA LYS A 242 -16.39 27.07 23.34
C LYS A 242 -17.27 27.00 22.08
N ASP A 243 -16.78 27.53 20.95
CA ASP A 243 -17.46 27.49 19.65
C ASP A 243 -17.21 26.20 18.86
N GLY A 244 -16.48 25.23 19.43
CA GLY A 244 -16.14 23.96 18.80
C GLY A 244 -14.93 23.99 17.88
N THR A 245 -14.18 25.10 17.84
CA THR A 245 -13.01 25.28 16.96
C THR A 245 -11.67 25.18 17.70
N TYR A 246 -10.62 24.83 16.98
CA TYR A 246 -9.23 24.99 17.40
C TYR A 246 -8.66 26.31 16.87
N ALA A 247 -7.68 26.85 17.58
CA ALA A 247 -6.95 28.03 17.14
C ALA A 247 -5.89 27.63 16.09
N ALA A 248 -5.64 28.49 15.11
CA ALA A 248 -4.35 28.48 14.45
C ALA A 248 -3.24 28.77 15.49
N GLY A 249 -2.07 28.16 15.33
CA GLY A 249 -0.93 28.28 16.24
C GLY A 249 -1.03 27.43 17.52
N THR A 250 -1.84 26.37 17.52
CA THR A 250 -2.00 25.49 18.70
C THR A 250 -1.69 24.03 18.41
N ASP A 251 -1.22 23.35 19.44
CA ASP A 251 -1.05 21.90 19.41
C ASP A 251 -2.39 21.20 19.65
N VAL A 252 -2.70 20.22 18.80
CA VAL A 252 -3.91 19.41 18.91
C VAL A 252 -3.52 17.95 19.03
N SER A 253 -3.82 17.36 20.17
CA SER A 253 -3.50 15.97 20.50
C SER A 253 -4.70 15.06 20.28
N PHE A 254 -4.41 13.85 19.81
CA PHE A 254 -5.37 12.78 19.54
C PHE A 254 -4.91 11.49 20.19
N ARG A 255 -5.84 10.79 20.85
CA ARG A 255 -5.65 9.41 21.28
C ARG A 255 -6.08 8.45 20.18
N VAL A 256 -5.20 7.50 19.91
CA VAL A 256 -5.38 6.36 19.03
C VAL A 256 -5.85 5.16 19.83
N THR A 257 -6.82 4.42 19.31
CA THR A 257 -7.23 3.14 19.89
C THR A 257 -7.40 2.10 18.79
N LEU A 258 -6.84 0.92 18.98
CA LEU A 258 -6.90 -0.19 18.03
C LEU A 258 -7.77 -1.30 18.61
N ARG A 259 -8.73 -1.81 17.83
CA ARG A 259 -9.69 -2.83 18.26
C ARG A 259 -9.87 -3.93 17.22
N ASP A 260 -10.29 -5.11 17.65
CA ASP A 260 -10.78 -6.15 16.74
C ASP A 260 -12.20 -5.83 16.23
N GLY A 261 -12.75 -6.71 15.37
CA GLY A 261 -14.07 -6.52 14.77
C GLY A 261 -15.26 -6.61 15.74
N GLU A 262 -15.04 -7.12 16.96
CA GLU A 262 -16.04 -7.15 18.03
C GLU A 262 -15.89 -5.95 19.00
N GLY A 263 -14.85 -5.15 18.83
CA GLY A 263 -14.59 -3.94 19.60
C GLY A 263 -13.69 -4.16 20.82
N LYS A 264 -13.07 -5.34 20.99
CA LYS A 264 -12.08 -5.57 22.05
C LYS A 264 -10.81 -4.79 21.73
N ALA A 265 -10.27 -4.08 22.72
CA ALA A 265 -9.01 -3.37 22.57
C ALA A 265 -7.85 -4.35 22.32
N LEU A 266 -6.99 -4.02 21.35
CA LEU A 266 -5.82 -4.82 21.00
C LEU A 266 -4.65 -4.60 21.98
N HIS A 267 -4.57 -3.42 22.59
CA HIS A 267 -3.52 -3.04 23.55
C HIS A 267 -4.11 -2.22 24.70
N ALA A 268 -3.33 -2.09 25.78
CA ALA A 268 -3.68 -1.24 26.92
C ALA A 268 -3.64 0.24 26.51
N PRO A 269 -4.48 1.11 27.12
CA PRO A 269 -4.39 2.55 26.89
C PRO A 269 -3.00 3.11 27.23
N GLY A 270 -2.54 4.10 26.47
CA GLY A 270 -1.28 4.80 26.67
C GLY A 270 -0.07 4.18 25.94
N THR A 271 -0.19 2.97 25.40
CA THR A 271 0.92 2.28 24.74
C THR A 271 0.47 1.42 23.56
N LEU A 272 1.26 1.46 22.49
CA LEU A 272 1.22 0.56 21.36
C LEU A 272 2.51 -0.30 21.37
N PRO A 273 2.53 -1.46 20.71
CA PRO A 273 3.73 -2.30 20.63
C PRO A 273 4.95 -1.52 20.14
N SER A 274 6.15 -1.87 20.62
CA SER A 274 7.37 -1.34 20.02
C SER A 274 7.57 -1.89 18.60
N TYR A 275 8.50 -1.33 17.83
CA TYR A 275 8.82 -1.89 16.52
C TYR A 275 9.30 -3.35 16.62
N MET A 276 10.17 -3.64 17.58
CA MET A 276 10.69 -4.98 17.86
C MET A 276 9.59 -5.97 18.21
N ASP A 277 8.58 -5.54 18.96
CA ASP A 277 7.45 -6.41 19.30
C ASP A 277 6.69 -6.88 18.06
N THR A 278 6.57 -6.01 17.04
CA THR A 278 5.84 -6.35 15.82
C THR A 278 6.66 -7.12 14.79
N VAL A 279 7.97 -6.89 14.72
CA VAL A 279 8.86 -7.47 13.70
C VAL A 279 9.54 -8.75 14.16
N LEU A 280 10.00 -8.84 15.42
CA LEU A 280 10.68 -10.04 15.93
C LEU A 280 9.82 -10.90 16.85
N ASN A 281 9.01 -10.29 17.72
CA ASN A 281 8.25 -11.04 18.74
C ASN A 281 6.84 -11.44 18.29
N GLU A 282 6.43 -11.05 17.08
CA GLU A 282 5.09 -11.24 16.52
C GLU A 282 3.96 -10.85 17.48
N ASP A 283 3.62 -9.55 17.53
CA ASP A 283 2.48 -9.05 18.31
C ASP A 283 1.24 -9.98 18.23
N PRO A 284 0.76 -10.55 19.35
CA PRO A 284 -0.33 -11.51 19.36
C PRO A 284 -1.67 -10.92 18.93
N ALA A 285 -1.80 -9.59 18.95
CA ALA A 285 -2.98 -8.90 18.42
C ALA A 285 -2.94 -8.72 16.90
N GLY A 286 -1.77 -8.89 16.26
CA GLY A 286 -1.59 -8.87 14.82
C GLY A 286 -1.32 -7.48 14.23
N ILE A 287 -0.96 -6.47 15.03
CA ILE A 287 -0.55 -5.16 14.52
C ILE A 287 0.80 -5.29 13.82
N ARG A 288 0.92 -4.64 12.67
CA ARG A 288 2.15 -4.59 11.88
C ARG A 288 2.57 -3.15 11.65
N TYR A 289 3.87 -2.94 11.61
CA TYR A 289 4.51 -1.69 11.21
C TYR A 289 5.24 -1.84 9.89
N TYR A 290 5.97 -0.80 9.50
CA TYR A 290 6.69 -0.74 8.24
C TYR A 290 7.78 -1.80 8.15
N THR A 291 7.68 -2.74 7.21
CA THR A 291 8.65 -3.85 7.08
C THR A 291 9.50 -3.78 5.80
N ALA A 292 9.39 -2.71 5.01
CA ALA A 292 10.02 -2.69 3.69
C ALA A 292 11.56 -2.61 3.72
N PHE A 293 12.17 -2.44 4.91
CA PHE A 293 13.61 -2.63 5.10
C PHE A 293 14.04 -4.09 4.91
N PHE A 294 13.17 -5.05 5.27
CA PHE A 294 13.45 -6.49 5.18
C PHE A 294 12.74 -7.16 4.01
N ASP A 295 11.62 -6.58 3.58
CA ASP A 295 10.83 -7.07 2.44
C ASP A 295 10.49 -5.90 1.49
N PRO A 296 11.45 -5.47 0.65
CA PRO A 296 11.34 -4.24 -0.14
C PRO A 296 10.11 -4.19 -1.03
N THR A 297 9.26 -3.19 -0.87
CA THR A 297 8.06 -3.07 -1.70
C THR A 297 8.26 -2.12 -2.88
N THR A 298 7.44 -2.29 -3.91
CA THR A 298 7.52 -1.47 -5.12
C THR A 298 6.12 -1.09 -5.59
N THR A 299 5.89 0.20 -5.85
CA THR A 299 4.62 0.68 -6.41
C THR A 299 4.33 -0.07 -7.71
N TYR A 300 3.12 -0.63 -7.80
CA TYR A 300 2.68 -1.59 -8.81
C TYR A 300 3.44 -2.92 -8.81
N TYR A 301 4.78 -2.95 -8.82
CA TYR A 301 5.61 -4.13 -9.13
C TYR A 301 5.95 -5.09 -8.00
N ARG A 302 5.75 -4.78 -6.72
CA ARG A 302 6.05 -5.78 -5.67
C ARG A 302 5.31 -5.51 -4.39
N ARG A 303 4.37 -6.40 -4.04
CA ARG A 303 3.77 -6.61 -2.71
C ARG A 303 3.56 -5.34 -1.85
N LYS A 304 3.18 -4.20 -2.43
CA LYS A 304 3.07 -2.90 -1.72
C LYS A 304 2.14 -2.93 -0.51
N HIS A 305 1.18 -3.85 -0.53
CA HIS A 305 0.26 -4.13 0.55
C HIS A 305 0.99 -4.59 1.86
N ARG A 306 2.20 -5.16 1.77
CA ARG A 306 3.07 -5.57 2.90
C ARG A 306 3.84 -4.42 3.53
N GLU A 307 3.79 -3.22 2.96
CA GLU A 307 4.40 -2.05 3.57
C GLU A 307 3.85 -1.79 4.98
N ARG A 308 2.58 -2.12 5.26
CA ARG A 308 2.00 -2.25 6.61
C ARG A 308 2.25 -1.06 7.58
N MET A 309 2.44 0.13 7.05
CA MET A 309 2.71 1.33 7.84
C MET A 309 1.48 1.77 8.65
N LEU A 310 1.63 1.93 9.97
CA LEU A 310 0.70 2.65 10.84
C LEU A 310 1.10 4.13 10.84
N MET A 311 0.20 5.02 10.42
CA MET A 311 0.52 6.43 10.20
C MET A 311 -0.68 7.33 10.42
N ALA A 312 -0.45 8.41 11.17
CA ALA A 312 -1.39 9.49 11.40
C ALA A 312 -1.05 10.71 10.54
N GLN A 313 -2.04 11.51 10.21
CA GLN A 313 -1.86 12.82 9.58
C GLN A 313 -2.92 13.82 10.02
N ILE A 314 -2.63 15.10 9.84
CA ILE A 314 -3.60 16.19 9.71
C ILE A 314 -3.38 16.86 8.36
N ILE A 315 -4.46 17.19 7.64
CA ILE A 315 -4.39 17.93 6.37
C ILE A 315 -5.55 18.92 6.25
N GLY A 316 -5.28 20.13 5.74
CA GLY A 316 -6.34 21.10 5.46
C GLY A 316 -5.90 22.53 5.17
N PRO A 317 -6.86 23.45 5.06
CA PRO A 317 -8.30 23.18 5.19
C PRO A 317 -8.87 22.49 3.95
N ALA A 318 -10.00 21.79 4.08
CA ALA A 318 -10.55 20.86 3.09
C ALA A 318 -10.69 21.49 1.70
N GLN A 319 -11.19 22.72 1.62
CA GLN A 319 -11.40 23.48 0.39
C GLN A 319 -10.13 23.86 -0.38
N ARG A 320 -8.95 23.64 0.22
CA ARG A 320 -7.64 23.89 -0.41
C ARG A 320 -6.85 22.61 -0.68
N ILE A 321 -7.39 21.45 -0.35
CA ILE A 321 -6.67 20.18 -0.52
C ILE A 321 -6.36 19.94 -1.99
N GLN A 322 -5.08 19.72 -2.26
CA GLN A 322 -4.51 19.44 -3.58
C GLN A 322 -3.26 18.56 -3.41
N PRO A 323 -2.71 17.98 -4.50
CA PRO A 323 -1.48 17.22 -4.42
C PRO A 323 -0.32 18.06 -3.86
N ILE A 324 0.35 17.53 -2.83
CA ILE A 324 1.56 18.10 -2.23
C ILE A 324 2.74 17.91 -3.19
N ARG A 325 3.57 18.94 -3.32
CA ARG A 325 4.77 18.97 -4.18
C ARG A 325 6.03 19.33 -3.41
N SER A 326 5.91 19.82 -2.17
CA SER A 326 7.03 19.89 -1.24
C SER A 326 7.64 18.52 -1.05
N ILE A 327 8.96 18.42 -1.21
CA ILE A 327 9.68 17.17 -1.01
C ILE A 327 10.13 17.19 0.44
N LEU A 328 9.70 16.21 1.22
CA LEU A 328 10.20 16.02 2.57
C LEU A 328 11.56 15.31 2.49
N ALA A 329 12.59 15.96 3.04
CA ALA A 329 13.94 15.42 3.07
C ALA A 329 14.03 14.25 4.07
N LEU A 330 15.03 13.38 3.91
CA LEU A 330 15.22 12.23 4.80
C LEU A 330 15.60 12.72 6.20
N GLU A 331 16.43 13.76 6.26
CA GLU A 331 16.94 14.35 7.50
C GLU A 331 15.79 14.94 8.34
N ASP A 332 14.81 15.56 7.69
CA ASP A 332 13.59 16.07 8.32
C ASP A 332 12.68 14.91 8.76
N PHE A 333 12.61 13.85 7.96
CA PHE A 333 11.82 12.66 8.28
C PHE A 333 12.36 11.91 9.51
N LEU A 334 13.68 11.95 9.72
CA LEU A 334 14.37 11.33 10.85
C LEU A 334 14.34 12.17 12.12
N GLN A 335 13.79 13.39 12.10
CA GLN A 335 13.63 14.19 13.31
C GLN A 335 12.53 13.63 14.23
N PRO A 336 12.68 13.72 15.56
CA PRO A 336 11.62 13.39 16.50
C PRO A 336 10.34 14.22 16.27
N GLY A 337 9.18 13.62 16.54
CA GLY A 337 7.88 14.29 16.41
C GLY A 337 7.20 14.11 15.05
N THR A 338 6.38 15.09 14.67
CA THR A 338 5.64 15.11 13.40
C THR A 338 6.50 15.70 12.29
N GLN A 339 6.24 15.24 11.06
CA GLN A 339 6.88 15.75 9.85
C GLN A 339 5.88 16.60 9.08
N ASN A 340 6.34 17.66 8.41
CA ASN A 340 5.50 18.60 7.68
C ASN A 340 5.69 18.47 6.16
N PRO A 341 5.05 17.48 5.50
CA PRO A 341 5.14 17.35 4.06
C PRO A 341 4.38 18.45 3.30
N GLY A 342 3.33 19.06 3.87
CA GLY A 342 2.48 20.02 3.17
C GLY A 342 2.69 21.45 3.66
N GLN A 343 3.37 22.27 2.86
CA GLN A 343 3.73 23.63 3.25
C GLN A 343 2.78 24.66 2.62
N LEU A 344 2.13 25.50 3.42
CA LEU A 344 1.20 26.52 2.92
C LEU A 344 1.80 27.43 1.82
N PRO A 345 3.04 27.97 1.95
CA PRO A 345 3.60 28.87 0.94
C PRO A 345 3.84 28.21 -0.42
N ARG A 346 4.14 26.90 -0.44
CA ARG A 346 4.50 26.16 -1.66
C ARG A 346 3.33 25.35 -2.22
N ASP A 347 2.57 24.70 -1.36
CA ASP A 347 1.52 23.76 -1.71
C ASP A 347 0.12 24.36 -1.58
N GLY A 348 -0.04 25.51 -0.90
CA GLY A 348 -1.34 26.13 -0.63
C GLY A 348 -2.24 25.32 0.33
N VAL A 349 -1.73 24.21 0.86
CA VAL A 349 -2.38 23.32 1.82
C VAL A 349 -1.37 22.97 2.90
N TYR A 350 -1.83 22.89 4.15
CA TYR A 350 -1.04 22.40 5.27
C TYR A 350 -1.23 20.90 5.42
N SER A 351 -0.15 20.17 5.67
CA SER A 351 -0.23 18.79 6.14
C SER A 351 0.92 18.45 7.07
N GLU A 352 0.61 17.85 8.21
CA GLU A 352 1.57 17.17 9.07
C GLU A 352 1.25 15.69 9.18
N VAL A 353 2.29 14.88 9.39
CA VAL A 353 2.20 13.43 9.48
C VAL A 353 3.04 12.89 10.63
N GLN A 354 2.70 11.70 11.11
CA GLN A 354 3.52 10.93 12.04
C GLN A 354 3.39 9.45 11.71
N THR A 355 4.51 8.74 11.54
CA THR A 355 4.48 7.28 11.64
C THR A 355 4.32 6.87 13.10
N LEU A 356 3.80 5.67 13.33
CA LEU A 356 3.74 5.03 14.65
C LEU A 356 4.41 3.67 14.52
N PRO A 357 5.63 3.44 15.06
CA PRO A 357 6.52 4.36 15.80
C PRO A 357 6.94 5.61 15.00
N GLN A 358 7.45 6.65 15.68
CA GLN A 358 7.91 7.88 15.04
C GLN A 358 9.01 7.60 14.00
N GLY A 359 9.13 8.48 12.99
CA GLY A 359 10.09 8.31 11.89
C GLY A 359 11.53 8.16 12.39
N SER A 360 11.91 8.95 13.40
CA SER A 360 13.20 8.87 14.09
C SER A 360 13.49 7.49 14.69
N ASP A 361 12.49 6.84 15.27
CA ASP A 361 12.65 5.53 15.89
C ASP A 361 12.62 4.43 14.83
N LEU A 362 11.65 4.50 13.92
CA LEU A 362 11.40 3.50 12.89
C LEU A 362 12.50 3.46 11.83
N PHE A 363 12.77 4.59 11.18
CA PHE A 363 13.78 4.69 10.13
C PHE A 363 15.18 4.88 10.73
N GLY A 364 15.32 5.62 11.84
CA GLY A 364 16.62 5.77 12.49
C GLY A 364 17.22 4.45 12.92
N GLY A 365 16.44 3.52 13.49
CA GLY A 365 16.93 2.17 13.82
C GLY A 365 17.32 1.31 12.61
N ALA A 366 16.82 1.63 11.40
CA ALA A 366 17.21 0.94 10.18
C ALA A 366 18.55 1.42 9.61
N PHE A 367 18.91 2.69 9.85
CA PHE A 367 20.15 3.30 9.35
C PHE A 367 21.25 3.42 10.41
N ASP A 368 20.91 3.27 11.69
CA ASP A 368 21.84 3.25 12.81
C ASP A 368 21.54 2.03 13.71
N PRO A 369 22.32 0.94 13.61
CA PRO A 369 22.12 -0.24 14.43
C PRO A 369 22.42 -0.01 15.92
N THR A 370 23.00 1.14 16.30
CA THR A 370 23.17 1.55 17.69
C THR A 370 21.98 2.34 18.24
N ALA A 371 21.04 2.75 17.38
CA ALA A 371 19.83 3.43 17.79
C ALA A 371 18.84 2.43 18.42
N TYR A 372 18.64 2.56 19.73
CA TYR A 372 17.68 1.75 20.51
C TYR A 372 16.19 2.04 20.18
N GLY A 373 15.92 2.88 19.17
CA GLY A 373 14.58 3.36 18.78
C GLY A 373 13.56 2.25 18.55
N TRP A 374 13.99 1.11 18.01
CA TRP A 374 13.08 -0.01 17.74
C TRP A 374 12.48 -0.68 18.99
N THR A 375 13.11 -0.50 20.15
CA THR A 375 12.61 -1.02 21.45
C THR A 375 11.79 0.01 22.23
N VAL A 376 11.72 1.26 21.74
CA VAL A 376 11.04 2.34 22.43
C VAL A 376 9.53 2.07 22.43
N PRO A 377 8.84 2.18 23.58
CA PRO A 377 7.39 2.09 23.63
C PRO A 377 6.73 3.15 22.75
N VAL A 378 5.74 2.75 21.97
CA VAL A 378 5.04 3.67 21.07
C VAL A 378 3.87 4.30 21.82
N SER A 379 3.83 5.63 21.89
CA SER A 379 2.69 6.35 22.47
C SER A 379 1.42 6.14 21.63
N ASP A 380 0.28 5.95 22.29
CA ASP A 380 -1.04 5.99 21.63
C ASP A 380 -1.56 7.43 21.42
N ILE A 381 -0.76 8.45 21.78
CA ILE A 381 -1.07 9.87 21.58
C ILE A 381 -0.22 10.43 20.44
N VAL A 382 -0.89 11.07 19.48
CA VAL A 382 -0.27 11.86 18.41
C VAL A 382 -0.64 13.33 18.62
N THR A 383 0.35 14.22 18.52
CA THR A 383 0.14 15.67 18.65
C THR A 383 0.58 16.35 17.37
N PHE A 384 -0.30 17.14 16.76
CA PHE A 384 0.01 17.95 15.58
C PHE A 384 0.10 19.42 15.94
N HIS A 385 1.01 20.15 15.31
CA HIS A 385 1.17 21.58 15.50
C HIS A 385 0.44 22.35 14.40
N VAL A 386 -0.74 22.92 14.70
CA VAL A 386 -1.44 23.74 13.70
C VAL A 386 -0.70 25.08 13.55
N PRO A 387 -0.20 25.45 12.36
CA PRO A 387 0.54 26.69 12.17
C PRO A 387 -0.27 27.94 12.51
N ALA A 388 0.39 29.02 12.90
CA ALA A 388 -0.26 30.29 13.23
C ALA A 388 -0.99 30.94 12.04
N ASP A 389 -0.53 30.66 10.82
CA ASP A 389 -1.10 31.12 9.55
C ASP A 389 -2.06 30.11 8.90
N ALA A 390 -2.43 29.04 9.62
CA ALA A 390 -3.38 28.03 9.16
C ALA A 390 -4.72 28.69 8.76
N PRO A 391 -5.15 28.57 7.48
CA PRO A 391 -6.39 29.18 7.04
C PRO A 391 -7.61 28.52 7.69
N ALA A 392 -8.64 29.31 8.00
CA ALA A 392 -9.83 28.79 8.64
C ALA A 392 -10.59 27.74 7.77
N GLY A 393 -11.10 26.68 8.41
CA GLY A 393 -11.95 25.67 7.78
C GLY A 393 -11.89 24.31 8.46
N THR A 394 -12.38 23.30 7.76
CA THR A 394 -12.36 21.89 8.18
C THR A 394 -11.02 21.25 7.85
N TYR A 395 -10.43 20.53 8.79
CA TYR A 395 -9.21 19.74 8.62
C TYR A 395 -9.51 18.26 8.84
N PHE A 396 -8.88 17.39 8.07
CA PHE A 396 -9.01 15.94 8.23
C PHE A 396 -7.84 15.41 9.05
N VAL A 397 -8.15 14.76 10.16
CA VAL A 397 -7.18 13.95 10.91
C VAL A 397 -7.43 12.50 10.56
N THR A 398 -6.41 11.83 10.04
CA THR A 398 -6.54 10.48 9.48
C THR A 398 -5.53 9.57 10.11
N LEU A 399 -5.95 8.36 10.48
CA LEU A 399 -5.05 7.29 10.91
C LEU A 399 -5.31 6.07 10.02
N LYS A 400 -4.26 5.57 9.39
CA LYS A 400 -4.28 4.33 8.60
C LYS A 400 -3.41 3.28 9.27
N GLY A 401 -3.78 2.02 9.15
CA GLY A 401 -2.99 0.89 9.61
C GLY A 401 -3.39 -0.41 8.95
N ARG A 402 -2.70 -1.50 9.32
CA ARG A 402 -2.99 -2.85 8.83
C ARG A 402 -2.86 -3.87 9.94
N ARG A 403 -3.74 -4.87 9.95
CA ARG A 403 -3.74 -5.98 10.90
C ARG A 403 -3.61 -7.30 10.16
N VAL A 404 -2.68 -8.13 10.62
CA VAL A 404 -2.47 -9.51 10.17
C VAL A 404 -2.76 -10.44 11.34
N TYR A 405 -3.90 -11.11 11.33
CA TYR A 405 -4.34 -11.93 12.45
C TYR A 405 -4.97 -13.23 11.97
N MET A 406 -4.39 -14.37 12.38
CA MET A 406 -4.95 -15.71 12.13
C MET A 406 -5.44 -15.94 10.68
N GLY A 407 -4.55 -15.69 9.72
CA GLY A 407 -4.83 -15.84 8.29
C GLY A 407 -5.61 -14.69 7.65
N GLU A 408 -6.06 -13.68 8.39
CA GLU A 408 -6.63 -12.45 7.85
C GLU A 408 -5.53 -11.38 7.67
N ASP A 409 -5.53 -10.65 6.55
CA ASP A 409 -4.62 -9.52 6.31
C ASP A 409 -5.39 -8.31 5.75
N ILE A 410 -5.87 -7.43 6.64
CA ILE A 410 -6.82 -6.36 6.28
C ILE A 410 -6.33 -4.95 6.68
N PRO A 411 -6.55 -3.95 5.81
CA PRO A 411 -6.30 -2.56 6.16
C PRO A 411 -7.48 -1.94 6.92
N ALA A 412 -7.21 -0.86 7.66
CA ALA A 412 -8.25 0.04 8.17
C ALA A 412 -7.76 1.48 8.13
N THR A 413 -8.68 2.41 7.88
CA THR A 413 -8.45 3.84 8.00
C THR A 413 -9.62 4.51 8.70
N THR A 414 -9.31 5.42 9.62
CA THR A 414 -10.29 6.30 10.25
C THR A 414 -9.97 7.75 9.93
N ASN A 415 -11.01 8.50 9.54
CA ASN A 415 -10.94 9.92 9.26
C ASN A 415 -11.84 10.65 10.25
N VAL A 416 -11.32 11.66 10.94
CA VAL A 416 -12.11 12.57 11.78
C VAL A 416 -11.94 14.01 11.27
N GLN A 417 -12.98 14.82 11.44
CA GLN A 417 -12.96 16.22 11.06
C GLN A 417 -12.79 17.09 12.31
N ILE A 418 -11.89 18.07 12.22
CA ILE A 418 -11.80 19.16 13.20
C ILE A 418 -12.00 20.50 12.50
N GLN A 419 -12.43 21.51 13.24
CA GLN A 419 -12.60 22.87 12.73
C GLN A 419 -11.48 23.77 13.25
N ILE A 420 -10.85 24.55 12.38
CA ILE A 420 -9.80 25.52 12.74
C ILE A 420 -10.29 26.91 12.37
N GLY A 421 -10.28 27.84 13.34
CA GLY A 421 -10.58 29.26 13.15
C GLY A 421 -12.04 29.62 12.79
N THR A 422 -12.88 28.66 12.37
CA THR A 422 -14.29 28.88 12.03
C THR A 422 -15.12 27.63 12.32
N PRO A 423 -16.35 27.74 12.86
CA PRO A 423 -17.24 26.59 13.02
C PRO A 423 -17.90 26.16 11.70
N VAL A 424 -17.74 26.94 10.63
CA VAL A 424 -18.31 26.64 9.31
C VAL A 424 -17.56 25.49 8.67
N VAL A 425 -18.27 24.37 8.45
CA VAL A 425 -17.72 23.21 7.76
C VAL A 425 -17.40 23.57 6.31
N THR A 426 -16.18 23.27 5.88
CA THR A 426 -15.73 23.43 4.50
C THR A 426 -15.58 22.07 3.83
N GLN A 427 -15.69 22.03 2.50
CA GLN A 427 -15.67 20.79 1.72
C GLN A 427 -14.49 20.77 0.76
N ALA A 428 -13.96 19.58 0.49
CA ALA A 428 -12.91 19.40 -0.51
C ALA A 428 -13.47 19.57 -1.92
N ASN A 429 -12.81 20.42 -2.72
CA ASN A 429 -13.10 20.59 -4.13
C ASN A 429 -12.03 19.87 -4.97
N LEU A 430 -12.19 18.56 -5.11
CA LEU A 430 -11.21 17.73 -5.81
C LEU A 430 -11.45 17.80 -7.33
N GLY A 431 -10.39 18.10 -8.08
CA GLY A 431 -10.41 18.02 -9.55
C GLY A 431 -10.37 16.58 -10.10
N VAL A 432 -10.44 15.58 -9.22
CA VAL A 432 -10.42 14.15 -9.54
C VAL A 432 -11.61 13.45 -8.88
N GLY A 433 -12.17 12.45 -9.55
CA GLY A 433 -13.37 11.74 -9.10
C GLY A 433 -13.67 10.49 -9.92
N ASN A 434 -14.94 10.08 -9.91
CA ASN A 434 -15.48 8.93 -10.66
C ASN A 434 -14.83 7.57 -10.36
N CYS A 435 -14.08 7.44 -9.26
CA CYS A 435 -13.38 6.19 -8.92
C CYS A 435 -14.37 5.03 -8.78
N GLN A 436 -15.56 5.29 -8.22
CA GLN A 436 -16.61 4.30 -7.97
C GLN A 436 -17.21 3.72 -9.26
N THR A 437 -16.94 4.28 -10.43
CA THR A 437 -17.36 3.69 -11.70
C THR A 437 -16.63 2.36 -11.99
N CYS A 438 -15.40 2.22 -11.49
CA CYS A 438 -14.55 1.04 -11.71
C CYS A 438 -14.18 0.30 -10.40
N HIS A 439 -14.16 1.00 -9.28
CA HIS A 439 -13.85 0.49 -7.93
C HIS A 439 -15.11 -0.05 -7.24
N THR A 440 -15.62 -1.17 -7.74
CA THR A 440 -16.80 -1.89 -7.23
C THR A 440 -16.51 -3.38 -7.13
N ASN A 441 -17.41 -4.11 -6.48
CA ASN A 441 -17.43 -5.57 -6.41
C ASN A 441 -16.12 -6.17 -5.89
N GLY A 442 -15.61 -5.70 -4.76
CA GLY A 442 -14.30 -6.08 -4.19
C GLY A 442 -13.21 -5.05 -4.48
N GLY A 443 -13.40 -4.19 -5.49
CA GLY A 443 -12.52 -3.10 -5.82
C GLY A 443 -12.72 -1.81 -5.05
N GLU A 444 -13.68 -1.76 -4.11
CA GLU A 444 -14.04 -0.53 -3.41
C GLU A 444 -12.85 0.07 -2.66
N LEU A 445 -12.74 1.41 -2.62
CA LEU A 445 -11.66 2.10 -1.89
C LEU A 445 -11.66 1.80 -0.38
N SER A 446 -12.79 1.36 0.17
CA SER A 446 -12.90 0.86 1.54
C SER A 446 -12.24 -0.50 1.77
N LYS A 447 -11.87 -1.22 0.70
CA LYS A 447 -11.22 -2.54 0.76
C LYS A 447 -9.81 -2.55 0.18
N VAL A 448 -9.56 -1.78 -0.88
CA VAL A 448 -8.24 -1.76 -1.52
C VAL A 448 -7.25 -0.91 -0.75
N LEU A 449 -5.98 -1.29 -0.81
CA LEU A 449 -4.84 -0.57 -0.23
C LEU A 449 -4.98 -0.30 1.28
N HIS A 450 -5.36 0.92 1.66
CA HIS A 450 -5.48 1.36 3.05
C HIS A 450 -6.94 1.38 3.54
N GLY A 451 -7.91 0.96 2.72
CA GLY A 451 -9.32 0.98 3.10
C GLY A 451 -9.86 2.38 3.35
N ASN A 452 -9.40 3.37 2.59
CA ASN A 452 -9.76 4.78 2.76
C ASN A 452 -10.64 5.29 1.60
N THR A 453 -11.88 5.66 1.89
CA THR A 453 -12.80 6.23 0.90
C THR A 453 -12.69 7.75 0.77
N ASN A 454 -12.00 8.43 1.68
CA ASN A 454 -11.81 9.87 1.61
C ASN A 454 -10.58 10.23 0.78
N VAL A 455 -10.78 10.48 -0.51
CA VAL A 455 -9.72 10.84 -1.47
C VAL A 455 -8.96 12.11 -1.03
N ALA A 456 -9.64 13.06 -0.38
CA ALA A 456 -8.99 14.28 0.10
C ALA A 456 -7.97 14.00 1.22
N ALA A 457 -8.18 12.94 2.01
CA ALA A 457 -7.23 12.53 3.04
C ALA A 457 -6.02 11.75 2.48
N CYS A 458 -5.95 11.45 1.19
CA CYS A 458 -4.79 10.74 0.64
C CYS A 458 -3.54 11.62 0.56
N ALA A 459 -3.69 12.93 0.29
CA ALA A 459 -2.59 13.78 -0.13
C ALA A 459 -1.48 13.97 0.92
N GLY A 460 -1.82 13.97 2.21
CA GLY A 460 -0.83 14.16 3.29
C GLY A 460 0.16 13.00 3.39
N CYS A 461 -0.35 11.77 3.48
CA CYS A 461 0.45 10.54 3.46
C CYS A 461 1.10 10.24 2.10
N HIS A 462 0.59 10.84 1.02
CA HIS A 462 1.10 10.68 -0.34
C HIS A 462 1.73 11.99 -0.83
N ALA A 463 2.77 12.41 -0.14
CA ALA A 463 3.66 13.50 -0.52
C ALA A 463 4.98 12.94 -1.11
N PRO A 464 5.74 13.73 -1.88
CA PRO A 464 7.08 13.33 -2.30
C PRO A 464 8.02 13.25 -1.10
N LEU A 465 8.71 12.12 -0.97
CA LEU A 465 9.78 11.91 0.00
C LEU A 465 11.09 11.78 -0.77
N SER A 466 12.21 12.34 -0.28
CA SER A 466 13.49 12.28 -0.99
C SER A 466 13.98 10.85 -1.27
N PHE A 467 13.48 9.87 -0.52
CA PHE A 467 13.78 8.44 -0.63
C PHE A 467 12.65 7.60 -1.24
N GLU A 468 11.50 8.22 -1.55
CA GLU A 468 10.35 7.60 -2.21
C GLU A 468 9.64 8.69 -3.04
N LEU A 469 10.31 9.15 -4.11
CA LEU A 469 9.83 10.27 -4.92
C LEU A 469 8.49 9.95 -5.60
N GLU A 470 8.16 8.67 -5.80
CA GLU A 470 6.85 8.24 -6.28
C GLU A 470 5.72 8.35 -5.24
N GLY A 471 6.01 8.86 -4.03
CA GLY A 471 5.06 9.19 -2.96
C GLY A 471 3.73 9.82 -3.41
N PRO A 472 3.75 10.86 -4.27
CA PRO A 472 2.58 11.65 -4.63
C PRO A 472 1.43 10.83 -5.19
N ILE A 473 0.22 11.10 -4.72
CA ILE A 473 -0.97 10.33 -5.11
C ILE A 473 -1.22 10.39 -6.62
N ALA A 474 -0.97 11.53 -7.25
CA ALA A 474 -1.11 11.70 -8.70
C ALA A 474 -0.13 10.79 -9.47
N VAL A 475 1.11 10.69 -9.02
CA VAL A 475 2.14 9.80 -9.62
C VAL A 475 1.73 8.35 -9.46
N ARG A 476 1.37 7.92 -8.24
CA ARG A 476 0.98 6.51 -7.99
C ARG A 476 -0.26 6.09 -8.76
N LEU A 477 -1.28 6.95 -8.81
CA LEU A 477 -2.52 6.63 -9.53
C LEU A 477 -2.26 6.49 -11.02
N HIS A 478 -1.56 7.43 -11.65
CA HIS A 478 -1.18 7.32 -13.06
C HIS A 478 -0.34 6.07 -13.32
N PHE A 479 0.67 5.80 -12.49
CA PHE A 479 1.56 4.66 -12.64
C PHE A 479 0.81 3.32 -12.56
N ILE A 480 -0.03 3.14 -11.54
CA ILE A 480 -0.79 1.90 -11.36
C ILE A 480 -1.76 1.65 -12.52
N HIS A 481 -2.49 2.68 -12.97
CA HIS A 481 -3.49 2.52 -14.02
C HIS A 481 -2.87 2.40 -15.41
N SER A 482 -1.75 3.07 -15.68
CA SER A 482 -1.05 2.97 -16.97
C SER A 482 -0.36 1.63 -17.18
N ARG A 483 0.13 0.99 -16.12
CA ARG A 483 0.79 -0.34 -16.22
C ARG A 483 -0.21 -1.50 -16.12
N SER A 484 -1.45 -1.24 -15.70
CA SER A 484 -2.51 -2.24 -15.60
C SER A 484 -3.22 -2.42 -16.94
N GLY A 485 -3.18 -3.64 -17.48
CA GLY A 485 -4.03 -4.00 -18.63
C GLY A 485 -5.52 -4.06 -18.30
N ARG A 486 -5.88 -4.09 -17.00
CA ARG A 486 -7.27 -4.28 -16.54
C ARG A 486 -7.98 -2.96 -16.21
N LEU A 487 -7.56 -1.86 -16.85
CA LEU A 487 -8.30 -0.60 -16.84
C LEU A 487 -9.38 -0.68 -17.92
N ASN A 488 -10.66 -0.63 -17.54
CA ASN A 488 -11.80 -0.77 -18.46
C ASN A 488 -12.03 0.46 -19.38
N THR A 489 -10.98 1.27 -19.62
CA THR A 489 -10.99 2.47 -20.47
C THR A 489 -9.58 2.71 -21.02
N SER A 490 -9.45 3.63 -21.97
CA SER A 490 -8.13 4.09 -22.44
C SER A 490 -7.44 4.94 -21.36
N VAL A 491 -6.16 4.69 -21.13
CA VAL A 491 -5.28 5.51 -20.26
C VAL A 491 -5.13 6.95 -20.77
N GLN A 492 -5.44 7.20 -22.04
CA GLN A 492 -5.44 8.55 -22.63
C GLN A 492 -6.73 9.33 -22.34
N ASN A 493 -7.79 8.66 -21.88
CA ASN A 493 -9.08 9.29 -21.62
C ASN A 493 -9.13 9.92 -20.21
N CYS A 494 -8.51 11.09 -20.07
CA CYS A 494 -8.35 11.78 -18.78
C CYS A 494 -9.69 12.05 -18.08
N SER A 495 -10.76 12.36 -18.83
CA SER A 495 -12.10 12.65 -18.29
C SER A 495 -12.74 11.47 -17.55
N THR A 496 -12.17 10.25 -17.65
CA THR A 496 -12.57 9.14 -16.79
C THR A 496 -12.35 9.47 -15.31
N CYS A 497 -11.24 10.15 -14.98
CA CYS A 497 -10.85 10.44 -13.60
C CYS A 497 -10.82 11.94 -13.27
N HIS A 498 -10.51 12.78 -14.24
CA HIS A 498 -10.40 14.23 -14.09
C HIS A 498 -11.75 14.90 -14.38
N THR A 499 -12.24 15.70 -13.44
CA THR A 499 -13.59 16.29 -13.49
C THR A 499 -13.60 17.72 -14.05
N SER A 500 -12.43 18.30 -14.33
CA SER A 500 -12.30 19.65 -14.90
C SER A 500 -10.99 19.82 -15.66
N VAL A 501 -10.96 20.78 -16.60
CA VAL A 501 -9.72 21.17 -17.31
C VAL A 501 -8.65 21.59 -16.33
N ALA A 502 -8.98 22.43 -15.33
CA ALA A 502 -8.02 22.92 -14.34
C ALA A 502 -7.24 21.79 -13.63
N SER A 503 -7.85 20.61 -13.47
CA SER A 503 -7.22 19.47 -12.80
C SER A 503 -6.07 18.81 -13.59
N ILE A 504 -5.97 19.06 -14.90
CA ILE A 504 -4.89 18.56 -15.76
C ILE A 504 -3.87 19.65 -16.13
N GLN A 505 -4.13 20.91 -15.79
CA GLN A 505 -3.33 22.05 -16.26
C GLN A 505 -2.05 22.30 -15.46
N ARG A 506 -1.68 21.45 -14.51
CA ARG A 506 -0.37 21.56 -13.83
C ARG A 506 0.50 20.37 -14.16
N THR A 507 1.20 20.48 -15.28
CA THR A 507 2.17 19.51 -15.78
C THR A 507 3.49 19.56 -15.04
N SER A 508 4.07 18.39 -14.80
CA SER A 508 5.43 18.22 -14.31
C SER A 508 6.02 16.94 -14.91
N LYS A 509 7.36 16.84 -14.94
CA LYS A 509 8.06 15.62 -15.39
C LYS A 509 7.52 14.39 -14.64
N ALA A 510 7.32 14.49 -13.33
CA ALA A 510 6.74 13.42 -12.51
C ALA A 510 5.31 13.02 -12.90
N ALA A 511 4.42 14.00 -13.14
CA ALA A 511 3.05 13.71 -13.53
C ALA A 511 2.97 13.07 -14.93
N CYS A 512 3.81 13.51 -15.87
CA CYS A 512 3.81 13.00 -17.25
C CYS A 512 4.47 11.61 -17.34
N LEU A 513 5.66 11.43 -16.78
CA LEU A 513 6.43 10.19 -16.89
C LEU A 513 5.91 9.06 -16.00
N SER A 514 5.01 9.38 -15.06
CA SER A 514 4.18 8.37 -14.42
C SER A 514 3.27 7.60 -15.39
N CYS A 515 3.09 8.07 -16.62
CA CYS A 515 2.43 7.35 -17.72
C CYS A 515 3.36 7.10 -18.93
N HIS A 516 4.14 8.11 -19.32
CA HIS A 516 5.02 8.05 -20.49
C HIS A 516 6.36 7.38 -20.18
N THR A 517 6.78 6.43 -21.00
CA THR A 517 8.06 5.72 -20.85
C THR A 517 9.20 6.31 -21.69
N SER A 518 8.91 7.36 -22.48
CA SER A 518 9.86 8.02 -23.38
C SER A 518 9.38 9.42 -23.73
N TYR A 519 10.31 10.30 -24.11
CA TYR A 519 10.01 11.58 -24.77
C TYR A 519 10.97 11.84 -25.94
N PRO A 520 10.68 12.82 -26.83
CA PRO A 520 11.54 13.14 -27.97
C PRO A 520 12.98 13.48 -27.57
N ALA A 521 13.96 13.22 -28.44
CA ALA A 521 15.39 13.46 -28.16
C ALA A 521 15.70 14.90 -27.72
N TRP A 522 14.97 15.89 -28.22
CA TRP A 522 15.16 17.29 -27.79
C TRP A 522 14.77 17.53 -26.33
N HIS A 523 13.78 16.79 -25.79
CA HIS A 523 13.48 16.83 -24.36
C HIS A 523 14.64 16.24 -23.56
N GLU A 524 15.31 15.22 -24.07
CA GLU A 524 16.47 14.63 -23.40
C GLU A 524 17.62 15.62 -23.29
N THR A 525 17.88 16.36 -24.38
CA THR A 525 18.89 17.42 -24.40
C THR A 525 18.57 18.54 -23.39
N GLN A 526 17.29 18.86 -23.19
CA GLN A 526 16.87 19.97 -22.33
C GLN A 526 16.66 19.58 -20.86
N PHE A 527 16.18 18.36 -20.59
CA PHE A 527 15.71 17.93 -19.26
C PHE A 527 16.41 16.67 -18.73
N GLY A 528 17.48 16.23 -19.39
CA GLY A 528 18.26 15.05 -19.03
C GLY A 528 17.64 13.75 -19.53
N LYS A 529 18.19 12.60 -19.13
CA LYS A 529 17.61 11.28 -19.42
C LYS A 529 16.44 10.97 -18.48
N ILE A 530 15.64 9.98 -18.88
CA ILE A 530 14.70 9.34 -17.95
C ILE A 530 15.51 8.39 -17.08
N GLU A 531 15.70 8.76 -15.82
CA GLU A 531 16.51 8.00 -14.85
C GLU A 531 15.63 7.20 -13.88
N SER A 532 14.44 7.71 -13.56
CA SER A 532 13.41 7.03 -12.77
C SER A 532 12.21 6.66 -13.64
N MET A 533 11.71 5.44 -13.50
CA MET A 533 10.49 5.01 -14.19
C MET A 533 9.22 5.66 -13.60
N TYR A 534 9.28 6.14 -12.36
CA TYR A 534 8.14 6.75 -11.68
C TYR A 534 7.98 8.22 -11.99
N VAL A 535 9.08 8.97 -11.83
CA VAL A 535 9.06 10.43 -11.86
C VAL A 535 9.94 11.01 -12.98
N GLY A 536 10.76 10.18 -13.62
CA GLY A 536 11.64 10.57 -14.71
C GLY A 536 13.03 11.02 -14.33
N GLY A 537 13.26 11.40 -13.08
CA GLY A 537 14.53 11.92 -12.59
C GLY A 537 14.50 12.08 -11.07
N GLY A 538 15.05 13.17 -10.56
CA GLY A 538 15.10 13.47 -9.13
C GLY A 538 14.08 14.52 -8.69
N ALA A 539 14.47 15.32 -7.69
CA ALA A 539 13.67 16.39 -7.11
C ALA A 539 13.18 17.44 -8.12
N GLU A 540 13.93 17.68 -9.19
CA GLU A 540 13.58 18.59 -10.28
C GLU A 540 12.29 18.15 -11.00
N SER A 541 11.92 16.87 -10.89
CA SER A 541 10.75 16.31 -11.57
C SER A 541 9.41 16.89 -11.12
N PHE A 542 9.38 17.60 -10.00
CA PHE A 542 8.19 18.24 -9.43
C PHE A 542 8.00 19.70 -9.86
N ALA A 543 8.94 20.25 -10.63
CA ALA A 543 8.84 21.58 -11.22
C ALA A 543 7.66 21.67 -12.22
N ASN A 544 7.09 22.85 -12.37
CA ASN A 544 5.94 23.08 -13.26
C ASN A 544 6.40 23.34 -14.70
N CYS A 545 5.90 22.56 -15.66
CA CYS A 545 6.23 22.72 -17.08
C CYS A 545 5.16 23.56 -17.84
N THR A 546 3.99 23.76 -17.23
CA THR A 546 2.81 24.35 -17.89
C THR A 546 3.01 25.80 -18.30
N THR A 547 3.71 26.56 -17.46
CA THR A 547 3.96 27.99 -17.68
C THR A 547 4.93 28.26 -18.83
N SER A 548 5.60 27.24 -19.34
CA SER A 548 6.67 27.37 -20.33
C SER A 548 6.35 26.70 -21.66
N CYS A 549 5.82 25.46 -21.67
CA CYS A 549 5.70 24.69 -22.91
C CYS A 549 4.38 23.91 -23.09
N HIS A 550 3.67 23.54 -22.01
CA HIS A 550 2.52 22.62 -22.09
C HIS A 550 1.24 23.24 -21.54
N THR A 551 0.57 24.08 -22.33
CA THR A 551 -0.71 24.73 -21.98
C THR A 551 -1.95 23.90 -22.36
N ASN A 552 -1.78 22.84 -23.17
CA ASN A 552 -2.85 21.96 -23.63
C ASN A 552 -2.39 20.49 -23.62
N HIS A 553 -3.34 19.58 -23.39
CA HIS A 553 -3.14 18.13 -23.46
C HIS A 553 -3.95 17.53 -24.61
N PRO A 554 -3.34 17.33 -25.79
CA PRO A 554 -4.03 16.72 -26.93
C PRO A 554 -4.58 15.34 -26.56
N GLY A 555 -5.85 15.08 -26.89
CA GLY A 555 -6.49 13.79 -26.65
C GLY A 555 -7.00 13.56 -25.21
N SER A 556 -6.85 14.53 -24.30
CA SER A 556 -7.34 14.43 -22.90
C SER A 556 -8.86 14.30 -22.77
N ARG A 557 -9.60 14.74 -23.80
CA ARG A 557 -11.08 14.84 -23.82
C ARG A 557 -11.64 15.68 -22.66
N LEU A 558 -10.91 16.73 -22.28
CA LEU A 558 -11.30 17.74 -21.29
C LEU A 558 -11.19 19.15 -21.88
#